data_AF-A0A4Q7D1L1-F1
#
_entry.id   AF-A0A4Q7D1L1-F1
#
_cell.length_a   1.000
_cell.length_b   1.000
_cell.length_c   1.000
_cell.angle_alpha   90.00
_cell.angle_beta   90.00
_cell.angle_gamma   90.00
#
_symmetry.space_group_name_H-M   'P 1'
#
loop_
_entity.id
_entity.type
_entity.pdbx_description
1 polymer ?
#
loop_
_entity_poly.entity_id
_entity_poly.type
_entity_poly.pdbx_seq_one_letter_code
_entity_poly.pdbx_strand_id
1 'polypeptide(L)'
;MESQARTASDPVSTLDAMHQEPWEYDFFQALRRIECESPDLPRLGHSLRLADDPLRLGQQADCTFAPATLASVDPGGDGKPARLEQFFFGLGGPNGPLPLHITEYVRERQRNNADSTSKQFLDVFHHRLLTLFYRAWAEARPTVSHDRPDDDYWSARLAALSGRGMPSLLNQGLIPDTAKLHYSGHLSAQTRYPDGLKAILSEYFGLPVAIEEYVGQWLELPERSRVGVSANRLGVDFCLGSHVWDRQHKFRIRLGPLKLDDYMGMLPGHPPFNELVAWVAEYLGHELDWDLNLVLQQPEVPALQLNGQFRLGFNTWLGQPAHDANDLILARHYAGHATTSRNPEHG
;
A
#
# COMPACT_ATOMS: atom_id res chain seq x y z
N MET A 1 -11.29 7.95 1.23
CA MET A 1 -11.00 9.40 1.17
C MET A 1 -9.61 9.57 0.59
N GLU A 2 -9.52 9.66 -0.73
CA GLU A 2 -8.28 10.01 -1.41
C GLU A 2 -7.86 11.41 -0.96
N SER A 3 -6.73 11.49 -0.26
CA SER A 3 -6.06 12.76 -0.05
C SER A 3 -5.81 13.34 -1.44
N GLN A 4 -6.34 14.54 -1.70
CA GLN A 4 -6.05 15.32 -2.89
C GLN A 4 -4.55 15.21 -3.17
N ALA A 5 -4.22 14.74 -4.37
CA ALA A 5 -2.87 14.65 -4.87
C ALA A 5 -2.15 15.94 -4.52
N ARG A 6 -1.04 15.83 -3.78
CA ARG A 6 -0.15 16.97 -3.53
C ARG A 6 0.11 17.62 -4.87
N THR A 7 -0.24 18.89 -4.97
CA THR A 7 0.02 19.74 -6.14
C THR A 7 1.47 19.52 -6.53
N ALA A 8 1.72 19.12 -7.78
CA ALA A 8 3.07 19.01 -8.31
C ALA A 8 3.76 20.36 -8.09
N SER A 9 4.78 20.36 -7.24
CA SER A 9 5.67 21.49 -7.04
C SER A 9 6.24 21.87 -8.40
N ASP A 10 6.14 23.15 -8.77
CA ASP A 10 6.75 23.67 -10.00
C ASP A 10 8.24 23.24 -10.03
N PRO A 11 8.69 22.49 -11.05
CA PRO A 11 10.03 21.90 -11.09
C PRO A 11 11.17 22.92 -11.20
N VAL A 12 10.84 24.22 -11.27
CA VAL A 12 11.81 25.31 -11.47
C VAL A 12 12.18 26.01 -10.15
N SER A 13 11.49 25.78 -9.02
CA SER A 13 11.67 26.64 -7.83
C SER A 13 12.50 26.04 -6.69
N THR A 14 12.80 24.75 -6.66
CA THR A 14 13.38 24.15 -5.44
C THR A 14 14.86 24.48 -5.25
N LEU A 15 15.68 24.31 -6.28
CA LEU A 15 17.10 24.68 -6.21
C LEU A 15 17.28 26.19 -6.05
N ASP A 16 16.46 27.00 -6.73
CA ASP A 16 16.48 28.46 -6.60
C ASP A 16 16.05 28.93 -5.21
N ALA A 17 15.02 28.33 -4.61
CA ALA A 17 14.61 28.63 -3.24
C ALA A 17 15.67 28.18 -2.22
N MET A 18 16.27 27.00 -2.42
CA MET A 18 17.38 26.52 -1.59
C MET A 18 18.64 27.40 -1.72
N HIS A 19 18.88 28.00 -2.88
CA HIS A 19 19.97 28.95 -3.09
C HIS A 19 19.76 30.25 -2.32
N GLN A 20 18.51 30.75 -2.23
CA GLN A 20 18.18 31.97 -1.49
C GLN A 20 18.32 31.79 0.02
N GLU A 21 17.78 30.71 0.57
CA GLU A 21 17.73 30.48 2.02
C GLU A 21 18.15 29.05 2.40
N PRO A 22 19.42 28.65 2.16
CA PRO A 22 19.87 27.27 2.39
C PRO A 22 19.74 26.83 3.85
N TRP A 23 19.83 27.75 4.81
CA TRP A 23 19.77 27.46 6.24
C TRP A 23 18.40 26.96 6.72
N GLU A 24 17.33 27.17 5.95
CA GLU A 24 15.99 26.67 6.29
C GLU A 24 15.81 25.18 5.99
N TYR A 25 16.72 24.59 5.22
CA TYR A 25 16.58 23.22 4.74
C TYR A 25 17.47 22.24 5.52
N ASP A 26 16.89 21.09 5.87
CA ASP A 26 17.63 19.93 6.33
C ASP A 26 18.24 19.18 5.13
N PHE A 27 19.48 18.71 5.27
CA PHE A 27 20.22 17.99 4.23
C PHE A 27 19.45 16.80 3.65
N PHE A 28 18.87 15.94 4.50
CA PHE A 28 18.18 14.75 4.02
C PHE A 28 16.86 15.09 3.31
N GLN A 29 16.12 16.05 3.85
CA GLN A 29 14.88 16.51 3.22
C GLN A 29 15.14 17.21 1.88
N ALA A 30 16.22 17.99 1.79
CA ALA A 30 16.62 18.64 0.55
C ALA A 30 16.94 17.61 -0.54
N LEU A 31 17.77 16.61 -0.22
CA LEU A 31 18.11 15.54 -1.16
C LEU A 31 16.92 14.67 -1.54
N ARG A 32 16.00 14.39 -0.59
CA ARG A 32 14.74 13.70 -0.88
C ARG A 32 13.90 14.44 -1.91
N ARG A 33 13.76 15.76 -1.77
CA ARG A 33 13.01 16.59 -2.73
C ARG A 33 13.66 16.59 -4.11
N ILE A 34 14.97 16.82 -4.18
CA ILE A 34 15.71 16.83 -5.45
C ILE A 34 15.65 15.45 -6.12
N GLU A 35 15.74 14.37 -5.33
CA GLU A 35 15.51 13.02 -5.84
C GLU A 35 14.08 12.87 -6.39
N CYS A 36 13.04 13.35 -5.71
CA CYS A 36 11.67 13.30 -6.27
C CYS A 36 11.49 14.10 -7.57
N GLU A 37 12.21 15.20 -7.73
CA GLU A 37 12.17 16.06 -8.93
C GLU A 37 12.91 15.46 -10.14
N SER A 38 13.77 14.46 -9.91
CA SER A 38 14.57 13.81 -10.96
C SER A 38 14.20 12.33 -11.15
N PRO A 39 12.93 11.97 -11.41
CA PRO A 39 12.47 10.57 -11.42
C PRO A 39 13.18 9.70 -12.46
N ASP A 40 13.59 10.29 -13.59
CA ASP A 40 14.27 9.58 -14.69
C ASP A 40 15.72 9.18 -14.36
N LEU A 41 16.31 9.78 -13.31
CA LEU A 41 17.67 9.48 -12.87
C LEU A 41 17.67 8.43 -11.75
N PRO A 42 18.75 7.63 -11.63
CA PRO A 42 18.94 6.75 -10.48
C PRO A 42 18.85 7.53 -9.16
N ARG A 43 18.39 6.84 -8.10
CA ARG A 43 18.41 7.40 -6.74
C ARG A 43 19.83 7.77 -6.31
N LEU A 44 19.95 8.79 -5.46
CA LEU A 44 21.24 9.23 -4.96
C LEU A 44 21.94 8.09 -4.21
N GLY A 45 23.18 7.79 -4.62
CA GLY A 45 23.97 6.67 -4.08
C GLY A 45 23.74 5.31 -4.75
N HIS A 46 22.82 5.22 -5.72
CA HIS A 46 22.64 4.05 -6.60
C HIS A 46 23.27 4.25 -7.99
N SER A 47 23.58 5.49 -8.36
CA SER A 47 24.30 5.83 -9.59
C SER A 47 25.66 5.11 -9.69
N LEU A 48 25.95 4.61 -10.90
CA LEU A 48 27.25 4.03 -11.27
C LEU A 48 28.18 5.08 -11.89
N ARG A 49 27.61 6.08 -12.57
CA ARG A 49 28.34 7.16 -13.23
C ARG A 49 27.96 8.47 -12.57
N LEU A 50 28.96 9.33 -12.38
CA LEU A 50 28.77 10.67 -11.83
C LEU A 50 27.84 11.54 -12.70
N ALA A 51 27.78 11.28 -14.00
CA ALA A 51 26.87 11.97 -14.92
C ALA A 51 25.39 11.68 -14.63
N ASP A 52 25.08 10.57 -13.96
CA ASP A 52 23.72 10.16 -13.62
C ASP A 52 23.28 10.72 -12.25
N ASP A 53 24.12 11.49 -11.55
CA ASP A 53 23.76 12.19 -10.30
C ASP A 53 23.18 13.59 -10.61
N PRO A 54 21.98 13.94 -10.10
CA PRO A 54 21.30 15.20 -10.41
C PRO A 54 22.05 16.44 -9.89
N LEU A 55 22.91 16.27 -8.88
CA LEU A 55 23.74 17.34 -8.35
C LEU A 55 25.11 16.85 -7.89
N ARG A 56 26.00 17.80 -7.56
CA ARG A 56 27.30 17.56 -6.92
C ARG A 56 27.22 17.93 -5.45
N LEU A 57 27.75 17.06 -4.60
CA LEU A 57 27.76 17.26 -3.15
C LEU A 57 29.18 17.57 -2.70
N GLY A 58 29.33 18.59 -1.86
CA GLY A 58 30.62 18.98 -1.30
C GLY A 58 30.55 19.32 0.18
N GLN A 59 31.72 19.50 0.77
CA GLN A 59 31.84 20.02 2.12
C GLN A 59 32.34 21.47 2.09
N GLN A 60 31.69 22.34 2.84
CA GLN A 60 32.21 23.67 3.13
C GLN A 60 33.25 23.56 4.26
N ALA A 61 34.51 23.82 3.93
CA ALA A 61 35.60 23.78 4.91
C ALA A 61 35.52 24.99 5.85
N ASP A 62 35.00 24.78 7.05
CA ASP A 62 35.01 25.79 8.12
C ASP A 62 35.39 25.18 9.47
N CYS A 63 35.95 26.01 10.35
CA CYS A 63 36.30 25.64 11.73
C CYS A 63 35.25 26.11 12.73
N THR A 64 34.24 26.85 12.28
CA THR A 64 33.15 27.35 13.13
C THR A 64 32.14 26.26 13.42
N PHE A 65 31.37 26.44 14.50
CA PHE A 65 30.16 25.66 14.71
C PHE A 65 29.22 25.84 13.52
N ALA A 66 28.63 24.75 13.02
CA ALA A 66 27.74 24.78 11.87
C ALA A 66 26.40 25.43 12.27
N PRO A 67 26.03 26.60 11.72
CA PRO A 67 24.77 27.26 12.07
C PRO A 67 23.54 26.55 11.46
N ALA A 68 23.75 25.80 10.38
CA ALA A 68 22.76 25.00 9.68
C ALA A 68 23.43 23.76 9.05
N THR A 69 22.63 22.86 8.47
CA THR A 69 23.18 21.68 7.78
C THR A 69 23.75 22.04 6.40
N LEU A 70 22.99 22.79 5.61
CA LEU A 70 23.40 23.29 4.30
C LEU A 70 24.19 24.60 4.41
N ALA A 71 25.26 24.71 3.63
CA ALA A 71 26.10 25.90 3.53
C ALA A 71 25.70 26.77 2.34
N SER A 72 25.49 26.15 1.18
CA SER A 72 25.10 26.82 -0.05
C SER A 72 24.53 25.82 -1.04
N VAL A 73 23.70 26.31 -1.96
CA VAL A 73 23.21 25.55 -3.11
C VAL A 73 23.40 26.42 -4.34
N ASP A 74 24.31 26.04 -5.23
CA ASP A 74 24.44 26.65 -6.56
C ASP A 74 23.55 25.86 -7.53
N PRO A 75 22.49 26.46 -8.08
CA PRO A 75 21.58 25.76 -9.01
C PRO A 75 22.28 25.32 -10.30
N GLY A 76 23.49 25.83 -10.58
CA GLY A 76 24.22 25.54 -11.81
C GLY A 76 23.71 26.37 -12.99
N GLY A 77 24.26 26.08 -14.18
CA GLY A 77 24.01 26.83 -15.41
C GLY A 77 25.05 26.52 -16.49
N ASP A 78 24.73 26.78 -17.76
CA ASP A 78 25.64 26.59 -18.92
C ASP A 78 26.30 25.20 -18.98
N GLY A 79 25.51 24.15 -18.77
CA GLY A 79 25.98 22.76 -18.80
C GLY A 79 26.76 22.30 -17.56
N LYS A 80 26.86 23.13 -16.51
CA LYS A 80 27.40 22.72 -15.20
C LYS A 80 26.28 22.15 -14.32
N PRO A 81 26.51 21.01 -13.65
CA PRO A 81 25.53 20.45 -12.72
C PRO A 81 25.39 21.34 -11.48
N ALA A 82 24.20 21.33 -10.88
CA ALA A 82 23.94 21.97 -9.59
C ALA A 82 24.92 21.45 -8.52
N ARG A 83 25.25 22.29 -7.54
CA ARG A 83 26.17 21.95 -6.45
C ARG A 83 25.56 22.32 -5.11
N LEU A 84 25.54 21.38 -4.17
CA LEU A 84 25.12 21.60 -2.79
C LEU A 84 26.30 21.35 -1.85
N GLU A 85 26.54 22.30 -0.96
CA GLU A 85 27.59 22.23 0.05
C GLU A 85 26.98 22.18 1.43
N GLN A 86 27.59 21.39 2.31
CA GLN A 86 27.13 21.21 3.69
C GLN A 86 28.30 21.34 4.67
N PHE A 87 28.00 21.54 5.96
CA PHE A 87 29.01 21.81 6.98
C PHE A 87 29.46 20.59 7.80
N PHE A 88 28.62 19.56 7.92
CA PHE A 88 28.69 18.61 9.03
C PHE A 88 29.45 17.30 8.73
N PHE A 89 29.47 16.83 7.48
CA PHE A 89 29.99 15.52 7.11
C PHE A 89 31.05 15.60 6.01
N GLY A 90 32.27 15.17 6.32
CA GLY A 90 33.36 15.12 5.37
C GLY A 90 34.70 14.96 6.06
N LEU A 91 35.79 15.19 5.32
CA LEU A 91 37.15 15.00 5.78
C LEU A 91 37.68 16.19 6.59
N GLY A 92 37.19 17.40 6.30
CA GLY A 92 37.57 18.62 7.01
C GLY A 92 36.57 19.03 8.09
N GLY A 93 36.84 20.17 8.72
CA GLY A 93 36.01 20.75 9.77
C GLY A 93 36.35 20.25 11.18
N PRO A 94 35.67 20.78 12.22
CA PRO A 94 35.98 20.47 13.62
C PRO A 94 35.72 18.99 13.98
N ASN A 95 34.83 18.33 13.25
CA ASN A 95 34.47 16.91 13.43
C ASN A 95 35.10 16.01 12.35
N GLY A 96 35.93 16.57 11.48
CA GLY A 96 36.56 15.83 10.39
C GLY A 96 37.76 14.99 10.88
N PRO A 97 38.06 13.85 10.22
CA PRO A 97 39.21 13.02 10.54
C PRO A 97 40.55 13.66 10.16
N LEU A 98 40.58 14.64 9.25
CA LEU A 98 41.84 15.31 8.89
C LEU A 98 42.27 16.28 9.99
N PRO A 99 43.59 16.48 10.17
CA PRO A 99 44.09 17.50 11.08
C PRO A 99 43.52 18.89 10.78
N LEU A 100 43.17 19.64 11.83
CA LEU A 100 42.55 20.96 11.72
C LEU A 100 43.33 21.93 10.81
N HIS A 101 44.66 21.88 10.83
CA HIS A 101 45.50 22.73 9.97
C HIS A 101 45.24 22.54 8.46
N ILE A 102 44.79 21.34 8.04
CA ILE A 102 44.39 21.10 6.64
C ILE A 102 43.08 21.81 6.32
N THR A 103 42.12 21.80 7.24
CA THR A 103 40.86 22.55 7.10
C THR A 103 41.13 24.04 7.00
N GLU A 104 42.00 24.56 7.87
CA GLU A 104 42.43 25.96 7.86
C GLU A 104 43.10 26.33 6.54
N TYR A 105 44.03 25.49 6.05
CA TYR A 105 44.69 25.68 4.77
C TYR A 105 43.72 25.74 3.59
N VAL A 106 42.77 24.79 3.52
CA VAL A 106 41.76 24.76 2.45
C VAL A 106 40.87 26.01 2.51
N ARG A 107 40.42 26.39 3.71
CA ARG A 107 39.60 27.59 3.96
C ARG A 107 40.33 28.87 3.59
N GLU A 108 41.61 28.99 3.94
CA GLU A 108 42.44 30.16 3.64
C GLU A 108 42.67 30.32 2.14
N ARG A 109 43.00 29.22 1.44
CA ARG A 109 43.17 29.21 -0.02
C ARG A 109 41.88 29.63 -0.75
N GLN A 110 40.73 29.14 -0.29
CA GLN A 110 39.44 29.49 -0.89
C GLN A 110 39.08 30.97 -0.64
N ARG A 111 39.27 31.49 0.58
CA ARG A 111 38.85 32.85 0.95
C ARG A 111 39.84 33.94 0.51
N ASN A 112 41.14 33.73 0.72
CA ASN A 112 42.17 34.76 0.52
C ASN A 112 42.81 34.68 -0.88
N ASN A 113 42.92 33.47 -1.44
CA ASN A 113 43.63 33.25 -2.71
C ASN A 113 42.68 32.92 -3.88
N ALA A 114 41.36 32.89 -3.63
CA ALA A 114 40.34 32.49 -4.59
C ALA A 114 40.63 31.12 -5.26
N ASP A 115 41.33 30.23 -4.55
CA ASP A 115 41.73 28.92 -5.07
C ASP A 115 40.93 27.82 -4.37
N SER A 116 40.01 27.21 -5.12
CA SER A 116 39.17 26.11 -4.66
C SER A 116 39.73 24.72 -5.02
N THR A 117 40.93 24.62 -5.59
CA THR A 117 41.48 23.36 -6.13
C THR A 117 41.55 22.26 -5.07
N SER A 118 42.10 22.56 -3.89
CA SER A 118 42.21 21.58 -2.80
C SER A 118 40.85 21.12 -2.29
N LYS A 119 39.88 22.04 -2.20
CA LYS A 119 38.51 21.72 -1.82
C LYS A 119 37.83 20.83 -2.87
N GLN A 120 37.91 21.21 -4.14
CA GLN A 120 37.32 20.44 -5.24
C GLN A 120 37.92 19.03 -5.35
N PHE A 121 39.22 18.87 -5.08
CA PHE A 121 39.86 17.56 -4.99
C PHE A 121 39.27 16.71 -3.86
N LEU A 122 39.10 17.28 -2.66
CA LEU A 122 38.46 16.57 -1.54
C LEU A 122 37.00 16.22 -1.84
N ASP A 123 36.29 17.10 -2.56
CA ASP A 123 34.89 16.88 -2.92
C ASP A 123 34.68 15.70 -3.88
N VAL A 124 35.71 15.24 -4.60
CA VAL A 124 35.67 13.96 -5.34
C VAL A 124 35.35 12.80 -4.39
N PHE A 125 35.92 12.82 -3.18
CA PHE A 125 35.67 11.82 -2.15
C PHE A 125 34.39 12.13 -1.36
N HIS A 126 34.18 13.40 -1.00
CA HIS A 126 32.99 13.78 -0.24
C HIS A 126 31.70 13.46 -0.98
N HIS A 127 31.65 13.68 -2.30
CA HIS A 127 30.44 13.43 -3.06
C HIS A 127 29.93 11.99 -2.92
N ARG A 128 30.82 11.01 -3.05
CA ARG A 128 30.43 9.59 -2.89
C ARG A 128 30.07 9.25 -1.45
N LEU A 129 30.78 9.79 -0.47
CA LEU A 129 30.47 9.55 0.94
C LEU A 129 29.11 10.16 1.33
N LEU A 130 28.81 11.37 0.88
CA LEU A 130 27.55 12.07 1.15
C LEU A 130 26.36 11.38 0.47
N THR A 131 26.50 10.93 -0.79
CA THR A 131 25.45 10.17 -1.48
C THR A 131 25.18 8.83 -0.79
N LEU A 132 26.21 8.11 -0.35
CA LEU A 132 26.05 6.86 0.41
C LEU A 132 25.43 7.11 1.80
N PHE A 133 25.79 8.21 2.45
CA PHE A 133 25.21 8.59 3.73
C PHE A 133 23.71 8.89 3.60
N TYR A 134 23.31 9.64 2.56
CA TYR A 134 21.91 9.84 2.22
C TYR A 134 21.19 8.51 1.92
N ARG A 135 21.80 7.65 1.10
CA ARG A 135 21.25 6.35 0.74
C ARG A 135 20.96 5.49 1.98
N ALA A 136 21.90 5.41 2.92
CA ALA A 136 21.69 4.64 4.17
C ALA A 136 20.49 5.17 4.97
N TRP A 137 20.31 6.49 5.01
CA TRP A 137 19.16 7.12 5.65
C TRP A 137 17.84 6.87 4.90
N ALA A 138 17.85 6.98 3.56
CA ALA A 138 16.68 6.78 2.71
C ALA A 138 16.23 5.32 2.69
N GLU A 139 17.16 4.37 2.59
CA GLU A 139 16.87 2.93 2.60
C GLU A 139 16.23 2.47 3.92
N ALA A 140 16.51 3.14 5.04
CA ALA A 140 15.92 2.82 6.32
C ALA A 140 14.46 3.33 6.49
N ARG A 141 13.95 4.13 5.54
CA ARG A 141 12.65 4.81 5.68
C ARG A 141 11.69 4.42 4.55
N PRO A 142 10.62 3.65 4.85
CA PRO A 142 9.62 3.27 3.85
C PRO A 142 8.97 4.47 3.14
N THR A 143 8.78 5.58 3.86
CA THR A 143 8.16 6.80 3.32
C THR A 143 9.00 7.49 2.26
N VAL A 144 10.32 7.26 2.19
CA VAL A 144 11.22 7.85 1.17
C VAL A 144 11.21 7.00 -0.08
N SER A 145 11.18 5.67 0.08
CA SER A 145 11.02 4.73 -1.03
C SER A 145 9.71 4.98 -1.76
N HIS A 146 8.63 5.18 -1.01
CA HIS A 146 7.28 5.37 -1.56
C HIS A 146 7.10 6.66 -2.40
N ASP A 147 8.00 7.64 -2.31
CA ASP A 147 7.88 8.85 -3.12
C ASP A 147 8.10 8.60 -4.62
N ARG A 148 8.77 7.49 -4.99
CA ARG A 148 8.90 7.03 -6.37
C ARG A 148 8.26 5.63 -6.50
N PRO A 149 6.97 5.53 -6.83
CA PRO A 149 6.25 4.26 -6.90
C PRO A 149 6.88 3.24 -7.86
N ASP A 150 7.47 3.71 -8.97
CA ASP A 150 8.10 2.85 -9.99
C ASP A 150 9.40 2.19 -9.50
N ASP A 151 10.01 2.71 -8.43
CA ASP A 151 11.23 2.20 -7.80
C ASP A 151 11.05 2.06 -6.27
N ASP A 152 9.90 1.53 -5.86
CA ASP A 152 9.58 1.31 -4.44
C ASP A 152 10.03 -0.08 -3.95
N TYR A 153 11.29 -0.16 -3.51
CA TYR A 153 11.87 -1.38 -2.97
C TYR A 153 11.26 -1.81 -1.63
N TRP A 154 10.65 -0.89 -0.86
CA TRP A 154 9.97 -1.25 0.40
C TRP A 154 8.63 -1.92 0.18
N SER A 155 7.85 -1.48 -0.81
CA SER A 155 6.58 -2.12 -1.17
C SER A 155 6.76 -3.59 -1.53
N ALA A 156 7.79 -3.92 -2.31
CA ALA A 156 8.11 -5.32 -2.64
C ALA A 156 8.48 -6.16 -1.40
N ARG A 157 9.22 -5.58 -0.44
CA ARG A 157 9.58 -6.24 0.83
C ARG A 157 8.35 -6.48 1.71
N LEU A 158 7.44 -5.51 1.80
CA LEU A 158 6.17 -5.66 2.51
C LEU A 158 5.26 -6.70 1.84
N ALA A 159 5.18 -6.70 0.51
CA ALA A 159 4.42 -7.69 -0.24
C ALA A 159 4.91 -9.11 0.06
N ALA A 160 6.23 -9.31 0.17
CA ALA A 160 6.84 -10.60 0.48
C ALA A 160 6.37 -11.19 1.82
N LEU A 161 6.09 -10.36 2.84
CA LEU A 161 5.53 -10.83 4.12
C LEU A 161 4.15 -11.50 3.96
N SER A 162 3.40 -11.10 2.94
CA SER A 162 2.09 -11.68 2.62
C SER A 162 2.15 -12.76 1.53
N GLY A 163 3.34 -13.17 1.11
CA GLY A 163 3.53 -14.12 0.00
C GLY A 163 3.42 -13.52 -1.40
N ARG A 164 3.41 -12.18 -1.53
CA ARG A 164 3.22 -11.43 -2.79
C ARG A 164 4.48 -10.72 -3.31
N GLY A 165 5.66 -11.15 -2.87
CA GLY A 165 6.92 -10.49 -3.20
C GLY A 165 7.39 -10.67 -4.65
N MET A 166 6.75 -11.55 -5.43
CA MET A 166 7.12 -11.79 -6.82
C MET A 166 6.44 -10.78 -7.75
N PRO A 167 7.16 -10.19 -8.73
CA PRO A 167 6.56 -9.25 -9.69
C PRO A 167 5.35 -9.81 -10.45
N SER A 168 5.34 -11.12 -10.69
CA SER A 168 4.22 -11.81 -11.33
C SER A 168 2.92 -11.78 -10.53
N LEU A 169 2.99 -11.60 -9.20
CA LEU A 169 1.85 -11.58 -8.27
C LEU A 169 1.35 -10.15 -7.97
N LEU A 170 2.05 -9.14 -8.47
CA LEU A 170 1.63 -7.74 -8.37
C LEU A 170 0.60 -7.39 -9.46
N ASN A 171 -0.21 -6.38 -9.20
CA ASN A 171 -1.27 -5.86 -10.06
C ASN A 171 -2.27 -6.94 -10.51
N GLN A 172 -2.51 -7.93 -9.65
CA GLN A 172 -3.48 -9.00 -9.89
C GLN A 172 -4.82 -8.74 -9.20
N GLY A 173 -5.90 -9.04 -9.92
CA GLY A 173 -7.25 -9.05 -9.35
C GLY A 173 -7.90 -7.67 -9.30
N LEU A 174 -8.96 -7.57 -8.49
CA LEU A 174 -9.76 -6.35 -8.36
C LEU A 174 -9.25 -5.41 -7.25
N ILE A 175 -8.53 -5.95 -6.27
CA ILE A 175 -8.07 -5.19 -5.11
C ILE A 175 -6.78 -4.45 -5.48
N PRO A 176 -6.70 -3.12 -5.25
CA PRO A 176 -5.45 -2.37 -5.41
C PRO A 176 -4.32 -2.93 -4.54
N ASP A 177 -3.11 -3.03 -5.09
CA ASP A 177 -1.97 -3.57 -4.34
C ASP A 177 -1.62 -2.78 -3.09
N THR A 178 -1.78 -1.45 -3.13
CA THR A 178 -1.59 -0.58 -1.96
C THR A 178 -2.50 -0.99 -0.80
N ALA A 179 -3.74 -1.38 -1.08
CA ALA A 179 -4.66 -1.88 -0.06
C ALA A 179 -4.19 -3.23 0.50
N LYS A 180 -3.70 -4.14 -0.35
CA LYS A 180 -3.10 -5.42 0.12
C LYS A 180 -1.87 -5.18 1.00
N LEU A 181 -1.03 -4.21 0.66
CA LEU A 181 0.16 -3.84 1.44
C LEU A 181 -0.20 -3.30 2.83
N HIS A 182 -1.25 -2.46 2.91
CA HIS A 182 -1.77 -1.94 4.17
C HIS A 182 -2.16 -3.07 5.14
N TYR A 183 -2.86 -4.09 4.64
CA TYR A 183 -3.28 -5.24 5.42
C TYR A 183 -2.26 -6.38 5.49
N SER A 184 -0.99 -6.12 5.16
CA SER A 184 0.06 -7.14 5.11
C SER A 184 0.24 -7.87 6.45
N GLY A 185 0.01 -7.21 7.59
CA GLY A 185 0.04 -7.84 8.92
C GLY A 185 -1.05 -8.88 9.17
N HIS A 186 -2.26 -8.67 8.63
CA HIS A 186 -3.32 -9.69 8.69
C HIS A 186 -3.09 -10.80 7.67
N LEU A 187 -2.62 -10.43 6.47
CA LEU A 187 -2.37 -11.37 5.37
C LEU A 187 -1.13 -12.26 5.61
N SER A 188 -0.15 -11.80 6.40
CA SER A 188 1.04 -12.58 6.75
C SER A 188 0.77 -13.70 7.74
N ALA A 189 -0.36 -13.67 8.45
CA ALA A 189 -0.72 -14.71 9.41
C ALA A 189 -1.00 -16.03 8.70
N GLN A 190 -0.31 -17.10 9.09
CA GLN A 190 -0.53 -18.44 8.53
C GLN A 190 -1.94 -18.96 8.81
N THR A 191 -2.46 -18.68 10.01
CA THR A 191 -3.85 -19.01 10.38
C THR A 191 -4.77 -17.87 10.00
N ARG A 192 -5.88 -18.18 9.33
CA ARG A 192 -6.93 -17.21 8.99
C ARG A 192 -7.93 -17.16 10.14
N TYR A 193 -8.06 -15.99 10.77
CA TYR A 193 -8.89 -15.79 11.94
C TYR A 193 -10.00 -14.76 11.66
N PRO A 194 -11.17 -14.88 12.32
CA PRO A 194 -12.35 -14.03 12.05
C PRO A 194 -12.06 -12.53 12.19
N ASP A 195 -11.33 -12.13 13.25
CA ASP A 195 -11.05 -10.72 13.52
C ASP A 195 -10.20 -10.06 12.44
N GLY A 196 -9.34 -10.82 11.75
CA GLY A 196 -8.51 -10.30 10.67
C GLY A 196 -9.36 -9.97 9.44
N LEU A 197 -10.26 -10.88 9.05
CA LEU A 197 -11.20 -10.63 7.97
C LEU A 197 -12.16 -9.47 8.31
N LYS A 198 -12.66 -9.44 9.55
CA LYS A 198 -13.48 -8.34 10.04
C LYS A 198 -12.76 -6.99 9.93
N ALA A 199 -11.52 -6.91 10.41
CA ALA A 199 -10.73 -5.68 10.37
C ALA A 199 -10.55 -5.17 8.94
N ILE A 200 -10.12 -6.04 8.02
CA ILE A 200 -9.95 -5.73 6.60
C ILE A 200 -11.24 -5.18 6.00
N LEU A 201 -12.36 -5.91 6.12
CA LEU A 201 -13.62 -5.51 5.48
C LEU A 201 -14.18 -4.23 6.11
N SER A 202 -14.10 -4.08 7.43
CA SER A 202 -14.63 -2.92 8.14
C SER A 202 -13.90 -1.62 7.80
N GLU A 203 -12.57 -1.64 7.75
CA GLU A 203 -11.77 -0.46 7.45
C GLU A 203 -11.76 -0.14 5.96
N TYR A 204 -11.70 -1.15 5.08
CA TYR A 204 -11.69 -0.94 3.64
C TYR A 204 -13.01 -0.32 3.13
N PHE A 205 -14.14 -0.85 3.57
CA PHE A 205 -15.46 -0.33 3.16
C PHE A 205 -15.96 0.83 4.04
N GLY A 206 -15.37 1.03 5.22
CA GLY A 206 -15.88 1.99 6.21
C GLY A 206 -17.26 1.61 6.76
N LEU A 207 -17.61 0.32 6.74
CA LEU A 207 -18.92 -0.20 7.14
C LEU A 207 -18.81 -1.08 8.39
N PRO A 208 -19.88 -1.20 9.22
CA PRO A 208 -19.89 -2.14 10.32
C PRO A 208 -19.90 -3.58 9.81
N VAL A 209 -18.95 -4.39 10.27
CA VAL A 209 -18.83 -5.81 9.90
C VAL A 209 -18.75 -6.68 11.15
N ALA A 210 -19.46 -7.80 11.14
CA ALA A 210 -19.32 -8.88 12.09
C ALA A 210 -19.16 -10.22 11.35
N ILE A 211 -18.41 -11.14 11.95
CA ILE A 211 -18.22 -12.49 11.42
C ILE A 211 -18.91 -13.46 12.38
N GLU A 212 -19.88 -14.21 11.88
CA GLU A 212 -20.55 -15.26 12.63
C GLU A 212 -19.95 -16.61 12.24
N GLU A 213 -19.32 -17.27 13.21
CA GLU A 213 -18.67 -18.56 13.02
C GLU A 213 -19.67 -19.73 13.18
N TYR A 214 -19.31 -20.88 12.61
CA TYR A 214 -20.04 -22.14 12.77
C TYR A 214 -21.52 -22.09 12.32
N VAL A 215 -21.75 -21.43 11.18
CA VAL A 215 -23.06 -21.31 10.56
C VAL A 215 -23.42 -22.64 9.92
N GLY A 216 -24.65 -23.09 10.18
CA GLY A 216 -25.13 -24.36 9.67
C GLY A 216 -25.44 -24.34 8.18
N GLN A 217 -25.14 -25.44 7.50
CA GLN A 217 -25.52 -25.69 6.12
C GLN A 217 -25.88 -27.15 5.89
N TRP A 218 -26.74 -27.38 4.89
CA TRP A 218 -27.00 -28.71 4.37
C TRP A 218 -26.03 -28.99 3.23
N LEU A 219 -25.16 -29.99 3.40
CA LEU A 219 -24.28 -30.49 2.36
C LEU A 219 -24.98 -31.62 1.62
N GLU A 220 -25.05 -31.52 0.30
CA GLU A 220 -25.57 -32.59 -0.57
C GLU A 220 -24.57 -33.75 -0.61
N LEU A 221 -25.07 -34.96 -0.38
CA LEU A 221 -24.28 -36.18 -0.47
C LEU A 221 -24.33 -36.72 -1.91
N PRO A 222 -23.19 -37.10 -2.50
CA PRO A 222 -23.19 -37.75 -3.80
C PRO A 222 -23.90 -39.10 -3.73
N GLU A 223 -24.65 -39.46 -4.77
CA GLU A 223 -25.32 -40.76 -4.89
C GLU A 223 -24.31 -41.91 -5.01
N ARG A 224 -23.80 -42.38 -3.87
CA ARG A 224 -22.77 -43.44 -3.83
C ARG A 224 -23.26 -44.75 -3.25
N SER A 225 -24.45 -44.77 -2.66
CA SER A 225 -24.89 -45.92 -1.87
C SER A 225 -26.17 -46.51 -2.43
N ARG A 226 -26.04 -47.71 -3.01
CA ARG A 226 -27.16 -48.49 -3.54
C ARG A 226 -27.35 -49.74 -2.69
N VAL A 227 -28.54 -49.86 -2.10
CA VAL A 227 -28.93 -51.06 -1.33
C VAL A 227 -28.92 -52.27 -2.27
N GLY A 228 -28.27 -53.36 -1.86
CA GLY A 228 -28.21 -54.62 -2.62
C GLY A 228 -27.06 -54.73 -3.63
N VAL A 229 -26.25 -53.68 -3.83
CA VAL A 229 -25.04 -53.73 -4.70
C VAL A 229 -23.77 -53.88 -3.86
N SER A 230 -23.69 -53.20 -2.72
CA SER A 230 -22.59 -53.32 -1.76
C SER A 230 -23.13 -53.50 -0.35
N ALA A 231 -22.42 -54.28 0.47
CA ALA A 231 -22.76 -54.50 1.87
C ALA A 231 -22.35 -53.30 2.73
N ASN A 232 -23.01 -52.16 2.53
CA ASN A 232 -22.75 -50.94 3.29
C ASN A 232 -23.41 -51.02 4.66
N ARG A 233 -22.71 -50.59 5.72
CA ARG A 233 -23.28 -50.50 7.07
C ARG A 233 -23.74 -49.08 7.35
N LEU A 234 -24.95 -48.96 7.89
CA LEU A 234 -25.51 -47.68 8.32
C LEU A 234 -24.61 -47.03 9.39
N GLY A 235 -24.26 -45.76 9.20
CA GLY A 235 -23.42 -45.00 10.12
C GLY A 235 -21.92 -45.25 9.99
N VAL A 236 -21.49 -46.12 9.08
CA VAL A 236 -20.07 -46.36 8.77
C VAL A 236 -19.79 -46.09 7.30
N ASP A 237 -20.48 -46.82 6.42
CA ASP A 237 -20.29 -46.79 4.97
C ASP A 237 -21.52 -46.18 4.25
N PHE A 238 -22.59 -45.88 5.00
CA PHE A 238 -23.85 -45.34 4.51
C PHE A 238 -24.42 -44.28 5.45
N CYS A 239 -24.69 -43.09 4.92
CA CYS A 239 -25.46 -42.04 5.57
C CYS A 239 -26.92 -42.08 5.08
N LEU A 240 -27.87 -41.86 6.00
CA LEU A 240 -29.29 -41.74 5.64
C LEU A 240 -29.59 -40.35 5.08
N GLY A 241 -30.29 -40.33 3.94
CA GLY A 241 -30.75 -39.10 3.28
C GLY A 241 -29.82 -38.62 2.17
N SER A 242 -30.29 -37.61 1.44
CA SER A 242 -29.52 -36.94 0.38
C SER A 242 -28.65 -35.80 0.90
N HIS A 243 -28.79 -35.40 2.18
CA HIS A 243 -28.10 -34.26 2.76
C HIS A 243 -27.60 -34.53 4.18
N VAL A 244 -26.50 -33.88 4.57
CA VAL A 244 -25.96 -33.89 5.93
C VAL A 244 -25.86 -32.47 6.47
N TRP A 245 -26.20 -32.29 7.74
CA TRP A 245 -26.05 -31.01 8.43
C TRP A 245 -24.60 -30.81 8.85
N ASP A 246 -23.98 -29.74 8.36
CA ASP A 246 -22.62 -29.31 8.70
C ASP A 246 -22.64 -27.94 9.38
N ARG A 247 -21.72 -27.72 10.31
CA ARG A 247 -21.48 -26.41 10.96
C ARG A 247 -20.01 -26.01 10.95
N GLN A 248 -19.14 -26.79 10.32
CA GLN A 248 -17.69 -26.57 10.38
C GLN A 248 -17.16 -25.83 9.15
N HIS A 249 -17.84 -25.92 8.01
CA HIS A 249 -17.32 -25.43 6.73
C HIS A 249 -17.99 -24.15 6.25
N LYS A 250 -18.76 -23.47 7.10
CA LYS A 250 -19.45 -22.23 6.72
C LYS A 250 -19.43 -21.17 7.82
N PHE A 251 -19.17 -19.93 7.41
CA PHE A 251 -19.32 -18.73 8.23
C PHE A 251 -20.20 -17.70 7.53
N ARG A 252 -20.64 -16.69 8.27
CA ARG A 252 -21.45 -15.59 7.74
C ARG A 252 -20.77 -14.26 7.98
N ILE A 253 -20.74 -13.44 6.94
CA ILE A 253 -20.32 -12.05 7.01
C ILE A 253 -21.60 -11.23 7.19
N ARG A 254 -21.74 -10.57 8.34
CA ARG A 254 -22.86 -9.67 8.62
C ARG A 254 -22.40 -8.23 8.40
N LEU A 255 -22.97 -7.58 7.40
CA LEU A 255 -22.67 -6.20 7.01
C LEU A 255 -23.80 -5.28 7.46
N GLY A 256 -23.51 -4.33 8.33
CA GLY A 256 -24.47 -3.32 8.79
C GLY A 256 -24.64 -3.23 10.30
N PRO A 257 -25.50 -2.29 10.77
CA PRO A 257 -26.59 -1.67 9.99
C PRO A 257 -26.13 -0.62 8.95
N LEU A 258 -26.67 -0.71 7.72
CA LEU A 258 -26.32 0.11 6.55
C LEU A 258 -27.40 1.14 6.23
N LYS A 259 -27.01 2.22 5.51
CA LYS A 259 -27.96 3.09 4.81
C LYS A 259 -28.42 2.44 3.50
N LEU A 260 -29.51 2.95 2.91
CA LEU A 260 -30.06 2.38 1.68
C LEU A 260 -29.05 2.42 0.51
N ASP A 261 -28.29 3.50 0.36
CA ASP A 261 -27.30 3.63 -0.72
C ASP A 261 -26.17 2.59 -0.60
N ASP A 262 -25.61 2.42 0.60
CA ASP A 262 -24.57 1.43 0.89
C ASP A 262 -25.09 0.00 0.70
N TYR A 263 -26.33 -0.26 1.13
CA TYR A 263 -27.02 -1.53 0.95
C TYR A 263 -27.17 -1.88 -0.54
N MET A 264 -27.65 -0.93 -1.34
CA MET A 264 -27.83 -1.12 -2.78
C MET A 264 -26.49 -1.32 -3.50
N GLY A 265 -25.44 -0.61 -3.09
CA GLY A 265 -24.07 -0.78 -3.60
C GLY A 265 -23.43 -2.13 -3.26
N MET A 266 -23.91 -2.82 -2.22
CA MET A 266 -23.45 -4.15 -1.80
C MET A 266 -24.25 -5.30 -2.42
N LEU A 267 -25.22 -5.02 -3.29
CA LEU A 267 -25.93 -6.06 -4.03
C LEU A 267 -25.06 -6.67 -5.14
N PRO A 268 -25.35 -7.92 -5.55
CA PRO A 268 -24.62 -8.55 -6.65
C PRO A 268 -24.68 -7.73 -7.95
N GLY A 269 -23.53 -7.62 -8.62
CA GLY A 269 -23.36 -6.85 -9.86
C GLY A 269 -22.80 -5.44 -9.67
N HIS A 270 -22.64 -4.97 -8.43
CA HIS A 270 -22.01 -3.68 -8.13
C HIS A 270 -20.52 -3.86 -7.75
N PRO A 271 -19.66 -2.84 -7.99
CA PRO A 271 -18.23 -2.93 -7.69
C PRO A 271 -17.90 -3.27 -6.22
N PRO A 272 -18.54 -2.68 -5.19
CA PRO A 272 -18.23 -2.99 -3.79
C PRO A 272 -18.44 -4.46 -3.43
N PHE A 273 -19.49 -5.09 -3.97
CA PHE A 273 -19.72 -6.52 -3.78
C PHE A 273 -18.60 -7.37 -4.38
N ASN A 274 -18.13 -7.02 -5.59
CA ASN A 274 -17.07 -7.75 -6.26
C ASN A 274 -15.72 -7.61 -5.52
N GLU A 275 -15.44 -6.44 -4.95
CA GLU A 275 -14.27 -6.21 -4.09
C GLU A 275 -14.37 -7.01 -2.79
N LEU A 276 -15.55 -7.10 -2.17
CA LEU A 276 -15.77 -7.90 -0.97
C LEU A 276 -15.49 -9.38 -1.25
N VAL A 277 -16.03 -9.89 -2.35
CA VAL A 277 -15.76 -11.25 -2.83
C VAL A 277 -14.27 -11.48 -3.02
N ALA A 278 -13.58 -10.53 -3.67
CA ALA A 278 -12.14 -10.61 -3.89
C ALA A 278 -11.38 -10.63 -2.55
N TRP A 279 -11.78 -9.82 -1.56
CA TRP A 279 -11.13 -9.78 -0.24
C TRP A 279 -11.29 -11.08 0.54
N VAL A 280 -12.48 -11.68 0.51
CA VAL A 280 -12.72 -12.98 1.16
C VAL A 280 -11.88 -14.06 0.49
N ALA A 281 -11.80 -14.06 -0.85
CA ALA A 281 -10.94 -15.00 -1.59
C ALA A 281 -9.45 -14.76 -1.32
N GLU A 282 -9.03 -13.50 -1.19
CA GLU A 282 -7.64 -13.12 -0.91
C GLU A 282 -7.19 -13.52 0.50
N TYR A 283 -8.08 -13.39 1.47
CA TYR A 283 -7.80 -13.74 2.86
C TYR A 283 -7.89 -15.25 3.11
N LEU A 284 -8.99 -15.90 2.71
CA LEU A 284 -9.28 -17.29 3.09
C LEU A 284 -9.05 -18.29 1.95
N GLY A 285 -8.88 -17.83 0.71
CA GLY A 285 -8.86 -18.71 -0.44
C GLY A 285 -10.24 -19.30 -0.73
N HIS A 286 -10.30 -20.62 -0.86
CA HIS A 286 -11.52 -21.35 -1.27
C HIS A 286 -11.91 -22.48 -0.31
N GLU A 287 -11.30 -22.53 0.88
CA GLU A 287 -11.42 -23.64 1.82
C GLU A 287 -12.78 -23.72 2.53
N LEU A 288 -13.33 -22.57 2.95
CA LEU A 288 -14.64 -22.50 3.62
C LEU A 288 -15.68 -21.87 2.69
N ASP A 289 -16.93 -22.26 2.88
CA ASP A 289 -18.07 -21.57 2.29
C ASP A 289 -18.48 -20.37 3.15
N TRP A 290 -19.15 -19.40 2.52
CA TRP A 290 -19.61 -18.21 3.22
C TRP A 290 -20.89 -17.64 2.63
N ASP A 291 -21.64 -16.92 3.45
CA ASP A 291 -22.73 -16.08 2.99
C ASP A 291 -22.62 -14.66 3.55
N LEU A 292 -23.20 -13.70 2.83
CA LEU A 292 -23.26 -12.30 3.20
C LEU A 292 -24.68 -11.97 3.66
N ASN A 293 -24.81 -11.56 4.91
CA ASN A 293 -26.04 -11.02 5.45
C ASN A 293 -25.97 -9.49 5.43
N LEU A 294 -26.81 -8.86 4.60
CA LEU A 294 -26.91 -7.40 4.54
C LEU A 294 -28.01 -6.93 5.49
N VAL A 295 -27.64 -6.02 6.40
CA VAL A 295 -28.54 -5.47 7.41
C VAL A 295 -28.83 -4.00 7.08
N LEU A 296 -30.07 -3.70 6.68
CA LEU A 296 -30.52 -2.33 6.39
C LEU A 296 -31.12 -1.70 7.65
N GLN A 297 -30.76 -0.45 7.94
CA GLN A 297 -31.33 0.31 9.04
C GLN A 297 -32.86 0.41 8.89
N GLN A 298 -33.59 0.15 9.97
CA GLN A 298 -35.06 0.21 10.01
C GLN A 298 -35.66 1.50 9.40
N PRO A 299 -35.16 2.72 9.67
CA PRO A 299 -35.70 3.94 9.07
C PRO A 299 -35.41 4.10 7.57
N GLU A 300 -34.40 3.38 7.05
CA GLU A 300 -33.96 3.44 5.65
C GLU A 300 -34.71 2.43 4.76
N VAL A 301 -35.61 1.62 5.33
CA VAL A 301 -36.38 0.63 4.59
C VAL A 301 -37.40 1.33 3.69
N PRO A 302 -37.27 1.25 2.35
CA PRO A 302 -38.18 1.91 1.44
C PRO A 302 -39.55 1.24 1.43
N ALA A 303 -40.60 2.03 1.26
CA ALA A 303 -41.93 1.50 1.00
C ALA A 303 -41.96 0.80 -0.37
N LEU A 304 -42.50 -0.42 -0.42
CA LEU A 304 -42.61 -1.19 -1.66
C LEU A 304 -43.49 -0.45 -2.69
N GLN A 305 -42.94 -0.25 -3.89
CA GLN A 305 -43.68 0.31 -5.03
C GLN A 305 -43.54 -0.61 -6.25
N LEU A 306 -44.60 -0.70 -7.07
CA LEU A 306 -44.59 -1.46 -8.33
C LEU A 306 -44.05 -0.60 -9.48
N ASN A 307 -42.84 -0.06 -9.33
CA ASN A 307 -42.22 0.88 -10.29
C ASN A 307 -41.05 0.26 -11.07
N GLY A 308 -40.78 -1.04 -10.91
CA GLY A 308 -39.70 -1.76 -11.59
C GLY A 308 -38.30 -1.57 -10.99
N GLN A 309 -38.15 -0.77 -9.93
CA GLN A 309 -36.86 -0.54 -9.25
C GLN A 309 -36.56 -1.58 -8.15
N PHE A 310 -37.57 -2.40 -7.82
CA PHE A 310 -37.51 -3.40 -6.77
C PHE A 310 -37.33 -4.82 -7.34
N ARG A 311 -36.28 -5.51 -6.89
CA ARG A 311 -35.94 -6.90 -7.18
C ARG A 311 -36.40 -7.78 -6.02
N LEU A 312 -37.32 -8.70 -6.31
CA LEU A 312 -37.85 -9.63 -5.32
C LEU A 312 -36.73 -10.45 -4.69
N GLY A 313 -36.71 -10.49 -3.36
CA GLY A 313 -35.70 -11.21 -2.60
C GLY A 313 -34.37 -10.47 -2.43
N PHE A 314 -34.24 -9.24 -2.93
CA PHE A 314 -33.05 -8.40 -2.72
C PHE A 314 -33.37 -7.11 -1.99
N ASN A 315 -34.31 -6.29 -2.48
CA ASN A 315 -34.60 -4.98 -1.88
C ASN A 315 -36.11 -4.76 -1.66
N THR A 316 -36.85 -5.85 -1.46
CA THR A 316 -38.31 -5.83 -1.25
C THR A 316 -38.68 -6.19 0.18
N TRP A 317 -39.38 -5.30 0.87
CA TRP A 317 -39.96 -5.55 2.20
C TRP A 317 -41.46 -5.31 2.20
N LEU A 318 -42.20 -6.14 2.93
CA LEU A 318 -43.64 -5.99 3.09
C LEU A 318 -43.94 -5.31 4.43
N GLY A 319 -44.64 -4.19 4.36
CA GLY A 319 -45.00 -3.40 5.55
C GLY A 319 -43.84 -2.58 6.12
N GLN A 320 -43.96 -2.19 7.39
CA GLN A 320 -42.92 -1.49 8.13
C GLN A 320 -42.25 -2.44 9.11
N PRO A 321 -40.95 -2.74 8.97
CA PRO A 321 -40.26 -3.64 9.88
C PRO A 321 -40.11 -3.00 11.27
N ALA A 322 -40.18 -3.85 12.31
CA ALA A 322 -40.04 -3.42 13.71
C ALA A 322 -38.58 -3.25 14.15
N HIS A 323 -37.64 -3.81 13.40
CA HIS A 323 -36.19 -3.78 13.66
C HIS A 323 -35.44 -3.60 12.33
N ASP A 324 -34.12 -3.46 12.39
CA ASP A 324 -33.27 -3.44 11.19
C ASP A 324 -33.52 -4.69 10.33
N ALA A 325 -33.65 -4.48 9.03
CA ALA A 325 -33.99 -5.55 8.10
C ALA A 325 -32.75 -6.40 7.80
N ASN A 326 -32.75 -7.65 8.25
CA ASN A 326 -31.64 -8.60 8.14
C ASN A 326 -32.00 -9.86 7.35
N ASP A 327 -33.06 -9.81 6.54
CA ASP A 327 -33.61 -10.98 5.84
C ASP A 327 -32.74 -11.46 4.67
N LEU A 328 -31.96 -10.56 4.06
CA LEU A 328 -31.18 -10.87 2.87
C LEU A 328 -29.91 -11.65 3.23
N ILE A 329 -29.82 -12.88 2.71
CA ILE A 329 -28.62 -13.72 2.79
C ILE A 329 -28.17 -14.07 1.37
N LEU A 330 -27.04 -13.51 0.95
CA LEU A 330 -26.42 -13.78 -0.34
C LEU A 330 -25.40 -14.92 -0.17
N ALA A 331 -25.72 -16.08 -0.74
CA ALA A 331 -24.80 -17.22 -0.73
C ALA A 331 -23.62 -17.03 -1.72
N ARG A 332 -22.53 -17.76 -1.50
CA ARG A 332 -21.30 -17.70 -2.32
C ARG A 332 -21.51 -17.87 -3.82
N HIS A 333 -22.55 -18.55 -4.30
CA HIS A 333 -22.76 -18.72 -5.75
C HIS A 333 -23.00 -17.38 -6.49
N TYR A 334 -23.50 -16.35 -5.79
CA TYR A 334 -23.57 -14.99 -6.34
C TYR A 334 -22.17 -14.40 -6.61
N ALA A 335 -21.15 -14.85 -5.88
CA ALA A 335 -19.76 -14.49 -6.09
C ALA A 335 -19.17 -15.11 -7.37
N GLY A 336 -19.62 -16.32 -7.76
CA GLY A 336 -19.13 -17.00 -8.97
C GLY A 336 -19.55 -16.31 -10.28
N HIS A 337 -20.68 -15.59 -10.26
CA HIS A 337 -21.16 -14.79 -11.39
C HIS A 337 -20.43 -13.45 -11.53
N ALA A 338 -19.83 -12.94 -10.44
CA ALA A 338 -19.02 -11.73 -10.46
C ALA A 338 -17.68 -11.95 -11.18
N THR A 339 -17.06 -13.12 -10.98
CA THR A 339 -15.75 -13.49 -11.56
C THR A 339 -15.81 -13.86 -13.04
N THR A 340 -16.98 -14.25 -13.56
CA THR A 340 -17.17 -14.69 -14.96
C THR A 340 -17.36 -13.55 -15.96
N SER A 341 -17.32 -12.28 -15.52
CA SER A 341 -17.29 -11.12 -16.43
C SER A 341 -15.91 -10.84 -17.06
N ARG A 342 -14.91 -11.72 -16.86
CA ARG A 342 -13.65 -11.68 -17.61
C ARG A 342 -13.87 -12.19 -19.05
N ASN A 343 -13.71 -11.26 -19.99
CA ASN A 343 -13.59 -11.38 -21.45
C ASN A 343 -13.60 -12.80 -22.09
N PRO A 344 -14.49 -13.06 -23.06
CA PRO A 344 -14.40 -14.19 -24.00
C PRO A 344 -13.43 -13.87 -25.15
N GLU A 345 -12.21 -13.40 -24.84
CA GLU A 345 -11.16 -13.20 -25.84
C GLU A 345 -9.81 -13.58 -25.24
N HIS A 346 -9.50 -14.87 -25.29
CA HIS A 346 -8.20 -15.41 -25.72
C HIS A 346 -8.44 -16.89 -26.04
N GLY A 347 -8.26 -17.22 -27.34
CA GLY A 347 -8.39 -18.57 -27.88
C GLY A 347 -7.17 -19.45 -27.65
#